data_AF-A0A1J1C313-F1
#
_entry.id   AF-A0A1J1C313-F1
#
_cell.length_a   1.000
_cell.length_b   1.000
_cell.length_c   1.000
_cell.angle_alpha   90.00
_cell.angle_beta   90.00
_cell.angle_gamma   90.00
#
_symmetry.space_group_name_H-M   'P 1'
#
loop_
_entity.id
_entity.type
_entity.pdbx_description
1 polymer ?
#
loop_
_entity_poly.entity_id
_entity_poly.type
_entity_poly.pdbx_seq_one_letter_code
_entity_poly.pdbx_strand_id
1 'polypeptide(L)'
;MGSVHGQLACTTCHGGNSNTPLTKEAKAAAHAATADFVALPSEQFDVYCSACHSDITTKFETSLHYTQNGFYERFKIRAGGMDLRTDANMKAGFDADCAKCHAACGQCHVIRPVSVNSGLEQAHQFYRTPSLVNNCTACHGSRVGEEFRGLHRGEEGYENVKEADVHYNKGMNCMACHPADEMHGDGNLYPYRYVENESFVAQCTDCHPDVLDTNTENLYHTTHVQGNTTLQCQICHSQTYKSCNGCHVGEGITGSSYPTFKIGKNYLKNTSSFRTTDFALVRHIPIAPDTYHNWNGSISLTTFDNAPTWKYTTPHNIQRWTFLTDTSGTAWCGQTCHDSHDEILLKRSDVDSTYLDDELRANEPVFTD
;
A
#
# COMPACT_ATOMS: atom_id res chain seq x y z
N MET A 1 8.77 31.85 -12.80
CA MET A 1 8.54 32.60 -11.55
C MET A 1 7.12 33.21 -11.54
N GLY A 2 6.08 32.42 -11.86
CA GLY A 2 4.70 32.92 -11.97
C GLY A 2 3.68 32.22 -11.07
N SER A 3 4.09 31.22 -10.28
CA SER A 3 3.22 30.55 -9.32
C SER A 3 3.17 31.32 -7.99
N VAL A 4 2.07 31.18 -7.25
CA VAL A 4 1.89 31.83 -5.93
C VAL A 4 3.05 31.50 -4.98
N HIS A 5 3.44 30.22 -4.90
CA HIS A 5 4.60 29.79 -4.10
C HIS A 5 5.91 30.43 -4.56
N GLY A 6 6.12 30.60 -5.87
CA GLY A 6 7.33 31.18 -6.42
C GLY A 6 7.46 32.70 -6.23
N GLN A 7 6.45 33.37 -5.67
CA GLN A 7 6.49 34.78 -5.27
C GLN A 7 6.97 34.97 -3.83
N LEU A 8 7.00 33.91 -3.02
CA LEU A 8 7.49 33.94 -1.66
C LEU A 8 9.02 33.93 -1.63
N ALA A 9 9.61 34.60 -0.65
CA ALA A 9 11.04 34.52 -0.42
C ALA A 9 11.40 33.12 0.09
N CYS A 10 12.58 32.60 -0.26
CA CYS A 10 13.04 31.29 0.22
C CYS A 10 12.98 31.21 1.76
N THR A 11 13.33 32.31 2.44
CA THR A 11 13.34 32.42 3.90
C THR A 11 11.96 32.33 4.54
N THR A 12 10.88 32.54 3.78
CA THR A 12 9.51 32.40 4.28
C THR A 12 9.19 30.97 4.68
N CYS A 13 9.70 29.98 3.94
CA CYS A 13 9.48 28.57 4.25
C CYS A 13 10.72 27.93 4.87
N HIS A 14 11.90 28.26 4.36
CA HIS A 14 13.13 27.58 4.75
C HIS A 14 13.91 28.27 5.87
N GLY A 15 13.51 29.46 6.33
CA GLY A 15 14.36 30.28 7.21
C GLY A 15 15.72 30.58 6.55
N GLY A 16 16.79 30.60 7.35
CA GLY A 16 18.13 30.93 6.85
C GLY A 16 18.38 32.44 6.71
N ASN A 17 19.58 32.79 6.24
CA ASN A 17 20.00 34.18 6.08
C ASN A 17 20.10 34.56 4.59
N SER A 18 19.14 35.35 4.09
CA SER A 18 19.11 35.85 2.71
C SER A 18 20.12 36.98 2.44
N ASN A 19 20.77 37.54 3.47
CA ASN A 19 21.67 38.69 3.36
C ASN A 19 23.16 38.28 3.30
N THR A 20 23.47 37.06 2.86
CA THR A 20 24.86 36.61 2.72
C THR A 20 25.40 36.81 1.30
N PRO A 21 26.72 37.04 1.12
CA PRO A 21 27.34 37.06 -0.21
C PRO A 21 27.15 35.75 -0.98
N LEU A 22 27.20 35.79 -2.31
CA LEU A 22 27.09 34.59 -3.17
C LEU A 22 28.41 33.80 -3.27
N THR A 23 29.06 33.51 -2.13
CA THR A 23 30.23 32.61 -2.04
C THR A 23 29.84 31.24 -1.49
N LYS A 24 30.69 30.22 -1.66
CA LYS A 24 30.42 28.88 -1.16
C LYS A 24 30.29 28.86 0.37
N GLU A 25 31.18 29.59 1.04
CA GLU A 25 31.26 29.69 2.50
C GLU A 25 30.05 30.45 3.06
N ALA A 26 29.66 31.55 2.41
CA ALA A 26 28.50 32.35 2.78
C ALA A 26 27.17 31.63 2.52
N LYS A 27 27.09 30.78 1.48
CA LYS A 27 25.97 29.87 1.26
C LYS A 27 25.86 28.81 2.36
N ALA A 28 26.98 28.24 2.81
CA ALA A 28 26.95 27.29 3.93
C ALA A 28 26.44 27.97 5.21
N ALA A 29 26.90 29.20 5.49
CA ALA A 29 26.41 29.98 6.63
C ALA A 29 24.92 30.34 6.53
N ALA A 30 24.44 30.67 5.32
CA ALA A 30 23.02 30.99 5.09
C ALA A 30 22.07 29.81 5.33
N HIS A 31 22.54 28.58 5.08
CA HIS A 31 21.77 27.35 5.27
C HIS A 31 22.19 26.57 6.52
N ALA A 32 22.91 27.21 7.44
CA ALA A 32 23.30 26.59 8.70
C ALA A 32 22.13 26.57 9.69
N ALA A 33 22.11 25.59 10.60
CA ALA A 33 21.13 25.55 11.68
C ALA A 33 21.16 26.80 12.57
N THR A 34 22.32 27.45 12.73
CA THR A 34 22.46 28.73 13.45
C THR A 34 21.76 29.91 12.79
N ALA A 35 21.33 29.75 11.53
CA ALA A 35 20.52 30.72 10.81
C ALA A 35 19.04 30.28 10.73
N ASP A 36 18.63 29.32 11.58
CA ASP A 36 17.27 28.75 11.61
C ASP A 36 16.84 28.16 10.26
N PHE A 37 17.78 27.63 9.48
CA PHE A 37 17.48 27.00 8.20
C PHE A 37 16.79 25.64 8.39
N VAL A 38 15.67 25.44 7.69
CA VAL A 38 14.90 24.19 7.65
C VAL A 38 14.95 23.61 6.24
N ALA A 39 15.61 22.45 6.11
CA ALA A 39 15.78 21.79 4.80
C ALA A 39 14.46 21.24 4.23
N LEU A 40 13.59 20.71 5.09
CA LEU A 40 12.31 20.09 4.73
C LEU A 40 11.15 20.79 5.46
N PRO A 41 10.76 22.01 5.04
CA PRO A 41 9.77 22.80 5.77
C PRO A 41 8.39 22.15 5.80
N SER A 42 8.07 21.27 4.86
CA SER A 42 6.80 20.53 4.89
C SER A 42 6.65 19.56 6.05
N GLU A 43 7.73 19.20 6.75
CA GLU A 43 7.64 18.41 7.98
C GLU A 43 7.03 19.23 9.14
N GLN A 44 7.06 20.56 9.02
CA GLN A 44 6.40 21.52 9.92
C GLN A 44 5.27 22.23 9.15
N PHE A 45 4.38 21.44 8.54
CA PHE A 45 3.30 21.97 7.69
C PHE A 45 2.33 22.85 8.47
N ASP A 46 2.21 22.65 9.79
CA ASP A 46 1.46 23.48 10.72
C ASP A 46 2.03 24.90 10.79
N VAL A 47 3.34 25.05 10.65
CA VAL A 47 4.03 26.35 10.63
C VAL A 47 4.00 26.97 9.23
N TYR A 48 4.37 26.21 8.20
CA TYR A 48 4.69 26.78 6.88
C TYR A 48 3.58 26.64 5.84
N CYS A 49 2.58 25.77 6.05
CA CYS A 49 1.54 25.48 5.06
C CYS A 49 0.13 25.87 5.53
N SER A 50 -0.15 25.73 6.83
CA SER A 50 -1.49 25.88 7.42
C SER A 50 -2.14 27.25 7.16
N ALA A 51 -1.34 28.32 7.08
CA ALA A 51 -1.84 29.69 6.84
C ALA A 51 -2.60 29.82 5.50
N CYS A 52 -2.26 29.00 4.50
CA CYS A 52 -2.90 28.99 3.18
C CYS A 52 -3.69 27.70 2.91
N HIS A 53 -3.38 26.60 3.60
CA HIS A 53 -3.90 25.27 3.33
C HIS A 53 -4.50 24.60 4.59
N SER A 54 -5.05 25.37 5.52
CA SER A 54 -5.63 24.90 6.79
C SER A 54 -6.61 23.74 6.64
N ASP A 55 -7.45 23.79 5.60
CA ASP A 55 -8.48 22.77 5.34
C ASP A 55 -7.91 21.40 4.99
N ILE A 56 -6.66 21.36 4.51
CA ILE A 56 -5.92 20.14 4.20
C ILE A 56 -5.05 19.75 5.38
N THR A 57 -4.29 20.69 5.96
CA THR A 57 -3.33 20.38 7.03
C THR A 57 -4.00 19.80 8.27
N THR A 58 -5.17 20.34 8.65
CA THR A 58 -5.93 19.85 9.81
C THR A 58 -6.41 18.41 9.66
N LYS A 59 -6.70 17.97 8.43
CA LYS A 59 -7.08 16.58 8.13
C LYS A 59 -5.85 15.68 8.01
N PHE A 60 -4.76 16.21 7.45
CA PHE A 60 -3.54 15.45 7.22
C PHE A 60 -2.91 14.90 8.49
N GLU A 61 -3.03 15.65 9.58
CA GLU A 61 -2.61 15.25 10.93
C GLU A 61 -3.19 13.92 11.40
N THR A 62 -4.35 13.49 10.88
CA THR A 62 -4.96 12.20 11.24
C THR A 62 -4.85 11.15 10.14
N SER A 63 -4.32 11.51 8.97
CA SER A 63 -4.16 10.60 7.83
C SER A 63 -3.20 9.44 8.14
N LEU A 64 -3.35 8.32 7.44
CA LEU A 64 -2.42 7.18 7.57
C LEU A 64 -1.03 7.48 7.02
N HIS A 65 -0.91 8.35 6.00
CA HIS A 65 0.37 8.75 5.42
C HIS A 65 1.24 9.56 6.39
N TYR A 66 0.60 10.35 7.25
CA TYR A 66 1.27 11.07 8.33
C TYR A 66 1.44 10.20 9.58
N THR A 67 0.36 9.66 10.12
CA THR A 67 0.40 9.00 11.44
C THR A 67 1.09 7.63 11.43
N GLN A 68 1.12 6.95 10.28
CA GLN A 68 1.54 5.55 10.14
C GLN A 68 0.81 4.58 11.08
N ASN A 69 -0.36 4.99 11.59
CA ASN A 69 -1.06 4.30 12.67
C ASN A 69 -1.39 2.84 12.35
N GLY A 70 -1.62 2.55 11.07
CA GLY A 70 -1.83 1.18 10.58
C GLY A 70 -0.71 0.21 10.98
N PHE A 71 0.56 0.62 10.94
CA PHE A 71 1.67 -0.25 11.33
C PHE A 71 1.63 -0.59 12.82
N TYR A 72 1.44 0.42 13.68
CA TYR A 72 1.37 0.23 15.12
C TYR A 72 0.19 -0.67 15.52
N GLU A 73 -0.98 -0.45 14.93
CA GLU A 73 -2.17 -1.27 15.21
C GLU A 73 -2.03 -2.71 14.69
N ARG A 74 -1.37 -2.92 13.55
CA ARG A 74 -1.08 -4.29 13.06
C ARG A 74 -0.05 -5.01 13.93
N PHE A 75 0.94 -4.28 14.45
CA PHE A 75 1.92 -4.82 15.40
C PHE A 75 1.23 -5.26 16.71
N LYS A 76 0.41 -4.39 17.31
CA LYS A 76 -0.29 -4.65 18.58
C LYS A 76 -1.06 -5.96 18.58
N ILE A 77 -1.75 -6.27 17.48
CA ILE A 77 -2.54 -7.52 17.35
C ILE A 77 -1.68 -8.76 17.59
N ARG A 78 -0.43 -8.74 17.11
CA ARG A 78 0.52 -9.85 17.25
C ARG A 78 1.38 -9.78 18.51
N ALA A 79 1.40 -8.65 19.20
CA ALA A 79 2.25 -8.39 20.37
C ALA A 79 1.46 -8.34 21.70
N GLY A 80 0.35 -9.10 21.81
CA GLY A 80 -0.47 -9.11 23.02
C GLY A 80 -1.07 -7.76 23.39
N GLY A 81 -1.30 -6.87 22.41
CA GLY A 81 -1.81 -5.52 22.61
C GLY A 81 -0.75 -4.47 22.97
N MET A 82 0.52 -4.85 23.07
CA MET A 82 1.60 -3.91 23.37
C MET A 82 1.89 -2.97 22.19
N ASP A 83 2.03 -1.68 22.48
CA ASP A 83 2.40 -0.67 21.51
C ASP A 83 3.93 -0.61 21.38
N LEU A 84 4.48 -0.83 20.19
CA LEU A 84 5.93 -0.79 19.98
C LEU A 84 6.55 0.54 20.44
N ARG A 85 5.77 1.63 20.45
CA ARG A 85 6.24 2.98 20.82
C ARG A 85 6.52 3.12 22.31
N THR A 86 6.05 2.20 23.16
CA THR A 86 6.32 2.24 24.61
C THR A 86 7.71 1.70 24.97
N ASP A 87 8.41 1.09 24.01
CA ASP A 87 9.78 0.63 24.15
C ASP A 87 10.70 1.45 23.25
N ALA A 88 11.75 2.06 23.84
CA ALA A 88 12.63 2.96 23.12
C ALA A 88 13.43 2.28 22.01
N ASN A 89 13.84 1.02 22.21
CA ASN A 89 14.60 0.26 21.23
C ASN A 89 13.69 -0.17 20.07
N MET A 90 12.47 -0.63 20.38
CA MET A 90 11.46 -0.95 19.36
C MET A 90 11.09 0.28 18.53
N LYS A 91 10.88 1.43 19.18
CA LYS A 91 10.58 2.67 18.47
C LYS A 91 11.75 3.09 17.57
N ALA A 92 12.99 3.07 18.08
CA ALA A 92 14.16 3.45 17.30
C ALA A 92 14.37 2.53 16.09
N GLY A 93 14.16 1.21 16.27
CA GLY A 93 14.19 0.24 15.18
C GLY A 93 13.11 0.51 14.13
N PHE A 94 11.86 0.74 14.55
CA PHE A 94 10.78 1.12 13.64
C PHE A 94 11.11 2.39 12.86
N ASP A 95 11.61 3.43 13.54
CA ASP A 95 12.01 4.68 12.90
C ASP A 95 13.12 4.46 11.86
N ALA A 96 14.09 3.59 12.19
CA ALA A 96 15.26 3.29 11.37
C ALA A 96 14.97 2.38 10.18
N ASP A 97 13.95 1.52 10.22
CA ASP A 97 13.71 0.51 9.19
C ASP A 97 12.38 0.67 8.46
N CYS A 98 11.35 1.16 9.13
CA CYS A 98 9.98 1.23 8.59
C CYS A 98 9.54 2.68 8.32
N ALA A 99 9.85 3.61 9.23
CA ALA A 99 9.33 4.98 9.15
C ALA A 99 9.94 5.84 8.03
N LYS A 100 10.88 5.30 7.25
CA LYS A 100 11.41 5.97 6.04
C LYS A 100 10.33 6.28 5.01
N CYS A 101 9.22 5.53 5.04
CA CYS A 101 8.08 5.75 4.15
C CYS A 101 7.12 6.84 4.66
N HIS A 102 7.35 7.40 5.85
CA HIS A 102 6.62 8.57 6.33
C HIS A 102 6.66 9.70 5.31
N ALA A 103 5.53 10.36 5.09
CA ALA A 103 5.39 11.39 4.07
C ALA A 103 4.93 12.72 4.68
N ALA A 104 5.58 13.80 4.24
CA ALA A 104 5.12 15.18 4.42
C ALA A 104 4.67 15.79 3.07
N CYS A 105 4.03 16.96 3.10
CA CYS A 105 3.48 17.60 1.89
C CYS A 105 4.52 17.72 0.76
N GLY A 106 5.77 18.07 1.09
CA GLY A 106 6.84 18.26 0.13
C GLY A 106 7.24 16.97 -0.59
N GLN A 107 7.17 15.80 0.06
CA GLN A 107 7.49 14.50 -0.53
C GLN A 107 6.49 14.03 -1.60
N CYS A 108 5.32 14.67 -1.64
CA CYS A 108 4.32 14.45 -2.68
C CYS A 108 4.28 15.58 -3.70
N HIS A 109 4.54 16.82 -3.29
CA HIS A 109 4.25 18.02 -4.09
C HIS A 109 5.47 18.81 -4.58
N VAL A 110 6.71 18.45 -4.18
CA VAL A 110 7.93 19.19 -4.55
C VAL A 110 9.11 18.26 -4.84
N ILE A 111 9.37 17.32 -3.93
CA ILE A 111 10.50 16.38 -3.98
C ILE A 111 10.01 14.96 -4.13
N ARG A 112 10.88 14.08 -4.60
CA ARG A 112 10.73 12.63 -4.42
C ARG A 112 10.85 12.27 -2.93
N PRO A 113 10.24 11.16 -2.48
CA PRO A 113 10.35 10.73 -1.08
C PRO A 113 11.79 10.58 -0.60
N VAL A 114 12.03 10.86 0.67
CA VAL A 114 13.36 10.75 1.29
C VAL A 114 13.87 9.30 1.30
N SER A 115 12.96 8.33 1.37
CA SER A 115 13.25 6.88 1.27
C SER A 115 13.96 6.48 -0.01
N VAL A 116 13.84 7.26 -1.08
CA VAL A 116 14.47 6.99 -2.39
C VAL A 116 15.55 8.03 -2.74
N ASN A 117 16.23 8.55 -1.71
CA ASN A 117 17.29 9.57 -1.81
C ASN A 117 16.79 10.95 -2.27
N SER A 118 15.50 11.25 -2.13
CA SER A 118 14.92 12.58 -2.40
C SER A 118 15.24 13.13 -3.81
N GLY A 119 15.24 14.45 -3.97
CA GLY A 119 15.52 15.17 -5.21
C GLY A 119 14.30 15.94 -5.71
N LEU A 120 14.53 17.16 -6.20
CA LEU A 120 13.50 18.00 -6.82
C LEU A 120 12.95 17.30 -8.06
N GLU A 121 11.64 17.08 -8.09
CA GLU A 121 10.97 16.36 -9.19
C GLU A 121 10.81 17.24 -10.43
N GLN A 122 10.41 18.51 -10.23
CA GLN A 122 10.23 19.50 -11.31
C GLN A 122 10.87 20.83 -10.92
N ALA A 123 12.18 20.78 -10.62
CA ALA A 123 12.85 21.85 -9.90
C ALA A 123 12.06 22.19 -8.61
N HIS A 124 12.02 23.47 -8.20
CA HIS A 124 11.30 23.88 -6.99
C HIS A 124 9.84 24.28 -7.27
N GLN A 125 9.16 23.58 -8.20
CA GLN A 125 7.74 23.81 -8.44
C GLN A 125 6.88 22.98 -7.50
N PHE A 126 5.83 23.62 -6.97
CA PHE A 126 4.76 22.93 -6.26
C PHE A 126 3.75 22.43 -7.28
N TYR A 127 3.48 21.13 -7.32
CA TYR A 127 2.53 20.52 -8.24
C TYR A 127 1.36 19.90 -7.48
N ARG A 128 0.15 20.13 -7.99
CA ARG A 128 -1.10 19.66 -7.35
C ARG A 128 -1.22 18.14 -7.36
N THR A 129 -0.85 17.50 -8.46
CA THR A 129 -1.01 16.05 -8.65
C THR A 129 0.35 15.37 -8.65
N PRO A 130 0.64 14.48 -7.69
CA PRO A 130 1.92 13.82 -7.61
C PRO A 130 2.27 12.94 -8.81
N SER A 131 3.56 12.74 -9.04
CA SER A 131 4.05 11.80 -10.06
C SER A 131 3.73 10.37 -9.64
N LEU A 132 3.10 9.60 -10.53
CA LEU A 132 2.89 8.16 -10.32
C LEU A 132 4.22 7.47 -10.04
N VAL A 133 5.22 7.72 -10.87
CA VAL A 133 6.51 7.03 -10.79
C VAL A 133 7.32 7.56 -9.60
N ASN A 134 7.51 8.87 -9.54
CA ASN A 134 8.52 9.48 -8.68
C ASN A 134 8.02 9.86 -7.28
N ASN A 135 6.70 9.84 -7.03
CA ASN A 135 6.14 10.08 -5.70
C ASN A 135 5.40 8.83 -5.18
N CYS A 136 4.38 8.34 -5.89
CA CYS A 136 3.54 7.25 -5.40
C CYS A 136 4.32 5.91 -5.38
N THR A 137 4.81 5.48 -6.53
CA THR A 137 5.52 4.19 -6.64
C THR A 137 6.98 4.26 -6.17
N ALA A 138 7.47 5.43 -5.78
CA ALA A 138 8.74 5.53 -5.07
C ALA A 138 8.65 4.83 -3.69
N CYS A 139 7.52 4.96 -2.99
CA CYS A 139 7.25 4.21 -1.75
C CYS A 139 6.48 2.91 -2.00
N HIS A 140 5.51 2.92 -2.92
CA HIS A 140 4.65 1.77 -3.21
C HIS A 140 5.16 0.87 -4.36
N GLY A 141 6.45 0.93 -4.68
CA GLY A 141 7.01 0.38 -5.93
C GLY A 141 7.01 -1.14 -6.04
N SER A 142 7.58 -1.83 -5.06
CA SER A 142 7.94 -3.25 -5.17
C SER A 142 6.78 -4.23 -5.30
N ARG A 143 5.56 -3.79 -4.95
CA ARG A 143 4.33 -4.58 -5.08
C ARG A 143 3.36 -3.86 -6.01
N VAL A 144 2.89 -2.68 -5.60
CA VAL A 144 1.84 -1.96 -6.32
C VAL A 144 2.36 -1.39 -7.64
N GLY A 145 3.50 -0.69 -7.63
CA GLY A 145 4.03 -0.03 -8.82
C GLY A 145 4.52 -0.99 -9.91
N GLU A 146 5.12 -2.12 -9.52
CA GLU A 146 5.55 -3.17 -10.45
C GLU A 146 4.36 -3.91 -11.05
N GLU A 147 3.36 -4.27 -10.23
CA GLU A 147 2.10 -4.89 -10.70
C GLU A 147 1.34 -3.95 -11.65
N PHE A 148 1.17 -2.68 -11.27
CA PHE A 148 0.35 -1.71 -12.04
C PHE A 148 0.92 -1.41 -13.42
N ARG A 149 2.25 -1.40 -13.52
CA ARG A 149 2.97 -1.14 -14.78
C ARG A 149 3.37 -2.43 -15.52
N GLY A 150 2.99 -3.60 -15.01
CA GLY A 150 3.27 -4.89 -15.66
C GLY A 150 4.76 -5.24 -15.74
N LEU A 151 5.55 -4.82 -14.75
CA LEU A 151 7.02 -5.00 -14.78
C LEU A 151 7.46 -6.45 -14.58
N HIS A 152 6.59 -7.33 -14.10
CA HIS A 152 6.85 -8.76 -13.94
C HIS A 152 6.71 -9.59 -15.23
N ARG A 153 6.30 -8.96 -16.34
CA ARG A 153 6.06 -9.69 -17.59
C ARG A 153 7.35 -10.34 -18.11
N GLY A 154 7.32 -11.66 -18.25
CA GLY A 154 8.46 -12.45 -18.75
C GLY A 154 9.47 -12.84 -17.66
N GLU A 155 9.21 -12.51 -16.40
CA GLU A 155 9.93 -13.07 -15.26
C GLU A 155 9.47 -14.52 -15.00
N GLU A 156 10.36 -15.34 -14.47
CA GLU A 156 10.06 -16.73 -14.07
C GLU A 156 8.92 -16.78 -13.04
N GLY A 157 7.94 -17.66 -13.27
CA GLY A 157 6.75 -17.82 -12.45
C GLY A 157 5.67 -16.75 -12.66
N TYR A 158 5.87 -15.79 -13.57
CA TYR A 158 4.89 -14.80 -13.98
C TYR A 158 4.37 -15.04 -15.41
N GLU A 159 4.34 -16.29 -15.86
CA GLU A 159 3.95 -16.67 -17.23
C GLU A 159 2.52 -16.22 -17.59
N ASN A 160 1.66 -16.13 -16.57
CA ASN A 160 0.27 -15.69 -16.71
C ASN A 160 0.10 -14.16 -16.68
N VAL A 161 1.18 -13.39 -16.50
CA VAL A 161 1.17 -11.93 -16.62
C VAL A 161 1.27 -11.55 -18.10
N LYS A 162 0.13 -11.16 -18.67
CA LYS A 162 0.00 -10.76 -20.07
C LYS A 162 0.57 -9.36 -20.29
N GLU A 163 0.09 -8.38 -19.53
CA GLU A 163 0.35 -6.95 -19.68
C GLU A 163 0.22 -6.17 -18.36
N ALA A 164 0.58 -4.88 -18.39
CA ALA A 164 0.25 -3.92 -17.34
C ALA A 164 -1.26 -3.77 -17.13
N ASP A 165 -1.66 -3.24 -15.99
CA ASP A 165 -3.07 -3.04 -15.63
C ASP A 165 -3.85 -2.30 -16.73
N VAL A 166 -5.08 -2.74 -17.04
CA VAL A 166 -5.87 -2.12 -18.13
C VAL A 166 -6.12 -0.64 -17.89
N HIS A 167 -6.24 -0.21 -16.64
CA HIS A 167 -6.47 1.17 -16.27
C HIS A 167 -5.21 1.99 -16.51
N TYR A 168 -4.04 1.45 -16.15
CA TYR A 168 -2.75 2.05 -16.48
C TYR A 168 -2.58 2.21 -18.00
N ASN A 169 -2.89 1.17 -18.77
CA ASN A 169 -2.81 1.20 -20.24
C ASN A 169 -3.78 2.22 -20.86
N LYS A 170 -4.85 2.59 -20.16
CA LYS A 170 -5.79 3.65 -20.55
C LYS A 170 -5.36 5.05 -20.09
N GLY A 171 -4.18 5.18 -19.48
CA GLY A 171 -3.63 6.45 -19.02
C GLY A 171 -4.10 6.87 -17.62
N MET A 172 -4.74 5.99 -16.86
CA MET A 172 -5.10 6.29 -15.47
C MET A 172 -3.87 6.27 -14.56
N ASN A 173 -3.87 7.15 -13.56
CA ASN A 173 -2.91 7.14 -12.47
C ASN A 173 -3.59 6.74 -11.15
N CYS A 174 -2.83 6.69 -10.05
CA CYS A 174 -3.34 6.31 -8.74
C CYS A 174 -4.56 7.15 -8.32
N MET A 175 -4.55 8.45 -8.63
CA MET A 175 -5.61 9.38 -8.23
C MET A 175 -6.92 9.22 -9.01
N ALA A 176 -6.93 8.40 -10.06
CA ALA A 176 -8.16 8.04 -10.76
C ALA A 176 -9.05 7.12 -9.92
N CYS A 177 -8.46 6.33 -9.01
CA CYS A 177 -9.19 5.43 -8.11
C CYS A 177 -9.09 5.89 -6.64
N HIS A 178 -7.98 6.52 -6.26
CA HIS A 178 -7.72 6.96 -4.89
C HIS A 178 -7.91 8.47 -4.77
N PRO A 179 -8.98 8.98 -4.13
CA PRO A 179 -9.23 10.41 -4.03
C PRO A 179 -8.21 11.12 -3.11
N ALA A 180 -8.13 12.44 -3.23
CA ALA A 180 -7.19 13.24 -2.44
C ALA A 180 -7.42 13.10 -0.93
N ASP A 181 -8.68 12.97 -0.50
CA ASP A 181 -9.02 12.81 0.91
C ASP A 181 -8.51 11.47 1.49
N GLU A 182 -8.34 10.42 0.69
CA GLU A 182 -7.69 9.17 1.16
C GLU A 182 -6.22 9.40 1.53
N MET A 183 -5.54 10.31 0.82
CA MET A 183 -4.15 10.67 1.06
C MET A 183 -4.02 11.70 2.19
N HIS A 184 -4.88 12.73 2.16
CA HIS A 184 -4.88 13.85 3.08
C HIS A 184 -5.67 13.60 4.37
N GLY A 185 -6.43 12.50 4.47
CA GLY A 185 -7.35 12.26 5.57
C GLY A 185 -8.64 13.10 5.48
N ASP A 186 -9.59 12.74 6.32
CA ASP A 186 -10.88 13.41 6.52
C ASP A 186 -11.04 14.01 7.93
N GLY A 187 -9.98 13.99 8.73
CA GLY A 187 -9.99 14.37 10.15
C GLY A 187 -10.26 13.21 11.12
N ASN A 188 -10.54 12.00 10.62
CA ASN A 188 -10.63 10.81 11.45
C ASN A 188 -9.28 10.07 11.51
N LEU A 189 -9.02 9.44 12.65
CA LEU A 189 -7.87 8.54 12.81
C LEU A 189 -8.29 7.11 12.46
N TYR A 190 -7.58 6.49 11.51
CA TYR A 190 -7.85 5.13 11.09
C TYR A 190 -6.77 4.14 11.59
N PRO A 191 -7.16 2.91 11.99
CA PRO A 191 -6.21 1.89 12.46
C PRO A 191 -5.68 0.99 11.34
N TYR A 192 -6.18 1.13 10.12
CA TYR A 192 -5.86 0.25 9.00
C TYR A 192 -6.30 0.87 7.67
N ARG A 193 -5.79 0.36 6.53
CA ARG A 193 -6.14 0.87 5.18
C ARG A 193 -7.50 0.42 4.66
N TYR A 194 -8.02 -0.71 5.14
CA TYR A 194 -9.35 -1.22 4.75
C TYR A 194 -10.38 -0.76 5.78
N VAL A 195 -10.71 0.53 5.72
CA VAL A 195 -11.56 1.24 6.68
C VAL A 195 -13.06 1.07 6.39
N GLU A 196 -13.91 1.41 7.36
CA GLU A 196 -15.35 1.64 7.15
C GLU A 196 -15.57 3.06 6.60
N ASN A 197 -15.05 3.31 5.41
CA ASN A 197 -15.27 4.53 4.65
C ASN A 197 -15.16 4.18 3.17
N GLU A 198 -16.30 4.10 2.48
CA GLU A 198 -16.36 3.70 1.07
C GLU A 198 -15.56 4.63 0.17
N SER A 199 -15.49 5.93 0.51
CA SER A 199 -14.71 6.91 -0.27
C SER A 199 -13.21 6.68 -0.19
N PHE A 200 -12.73 5.94 0.80
CA PHE A 200 -11.29 5.65 1.00
C PHE A 200 -10.92 4.23 0.55
N VAL A 201 -11.87 3.47 0.01
CA VAL A 201 -11.63 2.12 -0.48
C VAL A 201 -12.20 2.01 -1.88
N ALA A 202 -11.35 2.20 -2.89
CA ALA A 202 -11.73 2.12 -4.29
C ALA A 202 -12.52 0.84 -4.61
N GLN A 203 -13.72 1.00 -5.16
CA GLN A 203 -14.57 -0.12 -5.59
C GLN A 203 -14.63 -0.19 -7.12
N CYS A 204 -14.56 -1.40 -7.67
CA CYS A 204 -14.75 -1.61 -9.11
C CYS A 204 -16.12 -1.10 -9.57
N THR A 205 -17.13 -1.22 -8.71
CA THR A 205 -18.53 -0.85 -8.97
C THR A 205 -18.76 0.66 -9.04
N ASP A 206 -17.82 1.48 -8.58
CA ASP A 206 -17.92 2.95 -8.70
C ASP A 206 -17.83 3.40 -10.18
N CYS A 207 -17.07 2.65 -10.98
CA CYS A 207 -16.90 2.87 -12.42
C CYS A 207 -17.62 1.82 -13.29
N HIS A 208 -17.88 0.63 -12.74
CA HIS A 208 -18.53 -0.49 -13.41
C HIS A 208 -19.84 -0.89 -12.71
N PRO A 209 -20.83 0.02 -12.56
CA PRO A 209 -22.08 -0.29 -11.88
C PRO A 209 -22.95 -1.29 -12.66
N ASP A 210 -22.73 -1.42 -13.97
CA ASP A 210 -23.43 -2.33 -14.87
C ASP A 210 -23.21 -3.81 -14.54
N VAL A 211 -22.12 -4.14 -13.83
CA VAL A 211 -21.88 -5.52 -13.35
C VAL A 211 -22.89 -5.97 -12.30
N LEU A 212 -23.58 -5.02 -11.67
CA LEU A 212 -24.63 -5.27 -10.68
C LEU A 212 -26.03 -5.35 -11.31
N ASP A 213 -26.16 -5.14 -12.63
CA ASP A 213 -27.43 -5.28 -13.32
C ASP A 213 -27.90 -6.74 -13.25
N THR A 214 -29.07 -6.96 -12.66
CA THR A 214 -29.69 -8.29 -12.53
C THR A 214 -30.05 -8.92 -13.87
N ASN A 215 -30.05 -8.14 -14.95
CA ASN A 215 -30.32 -8.59 -16.32
C ASN A 215 -29.02 -8.81 -17.14
N THR A 216 -27.85 -8.72 -16.52
CA THR A 216 -26.59 -8.96 -17.22
C THR A 216 -26.53 -10.36 -17.82
N GLU A 217 -26.11 -10.48 -19.08
CA GLU A 217 -25.91 -11.77 -19.74
C GLU A 217 -24.54 -12.40 -19.40
N ASN A 218 -23.70 -11.69 -18.62
CA ASN A 218 -22.40 -12.21 -18.21
C ASN A 218 -22.56 -13.26 -17.10
N LEU A 219 -22.45 -14.53 -17.50
CA LEU A 219 -22.61 -15.69 -16.61
C LEU A 219 -21.66 -15.69 -15.41
N TYR A 220 -20.46 -15.11 -15.51
CA TYR A 220 -19.56 -15.00 -14.36
C TYR A 220 -20.15 -14.02 -13.34
N HIS A 221 -20.65 -12.86 -13.77
CA HIS A 221 -21.22 -11.86 -12.88
C HIS A 221 -22.52 -12.35 -12.24
N THR A 222 -23.42 -12.96 -13.01
CA THR A 222 -24.65 -13.52 -12.43
C THR A 222 -24.37 -14.59 -11.38
N THR A 223 -23.31 -15.38 -11.56
CA THR A 223 -22.98 -16.51 -10.67
C THR A 223 -22.15 -16.08 -9.46
N HIS A 224 -21.15 -15.21 -9.64
CA HIS A 224 -20.13 -14.93 -8.63
C HIS A 224 -20.16 -13.51 -8.06
N VAL A 225 -20.94 -12.61 -8.65
CA VAL A 225 -21.21 -11.27 -8.08
C VAL A 225 -22.60 -11.24 -7.46
N GLN A 226 -23.59 -11.86 -8.11
CA GLN A 226 -25.00 -11.82 -7.71
C GLN A 226 -25.52 -13.15 -7.13
N GLY A 227 -24.73 -14.22 -7.20
CA GLY A 227 -25.11 -15.54 -6.71
C GLY A 227 -24.91 -15.70 -5.20
N ASN A 228 -25.14 -16.93 -4.72
CA ASN A 228 -25.08 -17.26 -3.29
C ASN A 228 -23.67 -17.32 -2.72
N THR A 229 -22.66 -17.57 -3.57
CA THR A 229 -21.25 -17.54 -3.20
C THR A 229 -20.57 -16.46 -4.03
N THR A 230 -20.17 -15.40 -3.35
CA THR A 230 -19.68 -14.18 -3.96
C THR A 230 -18.15 -14.10 -3.91
N LEU A 231 -17.56 -13.67 -5.02
CA LEU A 231 -16.11 -13.58 -5.19
C LEU A 231 -15.69 -12.11 -5.29
N GLN A 232 -14.57 -11.77 -4.67
CA GLN A 232 -13.91 -10.49 -4.92
C GLN A 232 -13.62 -10.34 -6.43
N CYS A 233 -13.88 -9.17 -7.02
CA CYS A 233 -13.68 -8.88 -8.44
C CYS A 233 -12.27 -9.27 -8.92
N GLN A 234 -11.25 -8.98 -8.10
CA GLN A 234 -9.86 -9.31 -8.37
C GLN A 234 -9.61 -10.81 -8.57
N ILE A 235 -10.44 -11.73 -8.04
CA ILE A 235 -10.29 -13.17 -8.32
C ILE A 235 -10.39 -13.46 -9.81
N CYS A 236 -11.31 -12.80 -10.52
CA CYS A 236 -11.47 -12.99 -11.96
C CYS A 236 -10.54 -12.10 -12.77
N HIS A 237 -10.22 -10.92 -12.23
CA HIS A 237 -9.58 -9.84 -12.97
C HIS A 237 -8.10 -9.62 -12.67
N SER A 238 -7.53 -10.25 -11.64
CA SER A 238 -6.10 -10.17 -11.32
C SER A 238 -5.29 -11.15 -12.14
N GLN A 239 -4.03 -10.80 -12.35
CA GLN A 239 -3.01 -11.73 -12.85
C GLN A 239 -2.17 -12.25 -11.67
N THR A 240 -1.18 -13.12 -11.93
CA THR A 240 -0.17 -13.48 -10.93
C THR A 240 0.45 -12.22 -10.31
N TYR A 241 0.60 -12.22 -8.99
CA TYR A 241 1.11 -11.10 -8.21
C TYR A 241 2.20 -11.54 -7.24
N LYS A 242 2.89 -10.57 -6.63
CA LYS A 242 4.04 -10.86 -5.77
C LYS A 242 3.62 -11.14 -4.33
N SER A 243 4.03 -12.29 -3.81
CA SER A 243 4.06 -12.63 -2.38
C SER A 243 5.47 -12.54 -1.81
N CYS A 244 5.57 -12.48 -0.48
CA CYS A 244 6.85 -12.52 0.22
C CYS A 244 6.82 -13.58 1.31
N ASN A 245 8.00 -14.09 1.66
CA ASN A 245 8.21 -14.96 2.81
C ASN A 245 8.54 -14.14 4.05
N GLY A 246 8.84 -14.81 5.18
CA GLY A 246 9.23 -14.17 6.44
C GLY A 246 10.24 -13.03 6.26
N CYS A 247 10.24 -12.08 7.20
CA CYS A 247 11.22 -10.99 7.20
C CYS A 247 11.78 -10.81 8.60
N HIS A 248 13.08 -10.60 8.65
CA HIS A 248 13.86 -10.33 9.84
C HIS A 248 14.48 -8.97 9.65
N VAL A 249 14.11 -8.02 10.52
CA VAL A 249 14.56 -6.65 10.34
C VAL A 249 16.09 -6.58 10.49
N GLY A 250 16.74 -5.84 9.58
CA GLY A 250 18.20 -5.76 9.49
C GLY A 250 18.87 -6.93 8.73
N GLU A 251 18.15 -8.03 8.52
CA GLU A 251 18.63 -9.22 7.80
C GLU A 251 17.93 -9.40 6.45
N GLY A 252 16.79 -8.74 6.27
CA GLY A 252 15.99 -8.77 5.05
C GLY A 252 14.89 -9.82 5.09
N ILE A 253 14.34 -10.12 3.90
CA ILE A 253 13.34 -11.18 3.75
C ILE A 253 14.08 -12.51 3.90
N THR A 254 13.64 -13.38 4.81
CA THR A 254 14.05 -14.77 4.86
C THR A 254 13.44 -15.48 3.66
N GLY A 255 14.24 -15.56 2.59
CA GLY A 255 13.83 -16.09 1.28
C GLY A 255 13.61 -15.01 0.23
N SER A 256 13.39 -15.44 -1.01
CA SER A 256 13.04 -14.51 -2.11
C SER A 256 11.54 -14.21 -2.08
N SER A 257 11.15 -13.01 -2.51
CA SER A 257 9.76 -12.80 -2.95
C SER A 257 9.45 -13.74 -4.12
N TYR A 258 8.21 -14.16 -4.24
CA TYR A 258 7.81 -15.17 -5.22
C TYR A 258 6.47 -14.81 -5.87
N PRO A 259 6.26 -15.20 -7.14
CA PRO A 259 4.97 -15.09 -7.80
C PRO A 259 3.93 -15.99 -7.11
N THR A 260 2.70 -15.51 -7.02
CA THR A 260 1.59 -16.29 -6.50
C THR A 260 0.25 -15.87 -7.10
N PHE A 261 -0.72 -16.75 -6.96
CA PHE A 261 -2.13 -16.44 -7.13
C PHE A 261 -2.93 -17.38 -6.22
N LYS A 262 -3.51 -16.86 -5.14
CA LYS A 262 -4.24 -17.68 -4.16
C LYS A 262 -5.54 -17.04 -3.72
N ILE A 263 -6.60 -17.85 -3.70
CA ILE A 263 -7.94 -17.51 -3.26
C ILE A 263 -8.15 -18.10 -1.87
N GLY A 264 -8.39 -17.24 -0.88
CA GLY A 264 -8.72 -17.65 0.48
C GLY A 264 -10.14 -17.25 0.87
N LYS A 265 -10.60 -17.78 2.01
CA LYS A 265 -11.81 -17.26 2.67
C LYS A 265 -11.59 -15.79 3.01
N ASN A 266 -12.59 -14.96 2.76
CA ASN A 266 -12.51 -13.54 3.10
C ASN A 266 -12.74 -13.34 4.59
N TYR A 267 -11.67 -13.42 5.38
CA TYR A 267 -11.71 -13.16 6.84
C TYR A 267 -12.07 -11.70 7.20
N LEU A 268 -12.13 -10.79 6.22
CA LEU A 268 -12.61 -9.42 6.39
C LEU A 268 -14.08 -9.26 5.96
N LYS A 269 -14.78 -10.33 5.58
CA LYS A 269 -16.20 -10.27 5.23
C LYS A 269 -16.99 -9.63 6.38
N ASN A 270 -17.84 -8.67 6.05
CA ASN A 270 -18.69 -7.91 6.96
C ASN A 270 -17.94 -7.09 8.02
N THR A 271 -16.62 -6.90 7.89
CA THR A 271 -15.92 -5.87 8.69
C THR A 271 -16.14 -4.46 8.13
N SER A 272 -16.67 -4.37 6.90
CA SER A 272 -17.29 -3.17 6.37
C SER A 272 -18.63 -3.45 5.71
N SER A 273 -19.51 -2.44 5.65
CA SER A 273 -20.83 -2.52 5.00
C SER A 273 -20.75 -2.91 3.52
N PHE A 274 -19.67 -2.55 2.84
CA PHE A 274 -19.43 -2.83 1.41
C PHE A 274 -18.50 -4.03 1.14
N ARG A 275 -17.96 -4.69 2.16
CA ARG A 275 -17.10 -5.89 1.98
C ARG A 275 -17.87 -7.15 2.31
N THR A 276 -18.61 -7.63 1.33
CA THR A 276 -19.57 -8.72 1.50
C THR A 276 -19.15 -10.04 0.87
N THR A 277 -18.03 -10.07 0.12
CA THR A 277 -17.62 -11.26 -0.63
C THR A 277 -17.20 -12.42 0.26
N ASP A 278 -17.50 -13.66 -0.14
CA ASP A 278 -17.15 -14.88 0.58
C ASP A 278 -15.68 -15.24 0.44
N PHE A 279 -15.13 -15.05 -0.75
CA PHE A 279 -13.72 -15.30 -1.06
C PHE A 279 -13.04 -14.05 -1.57
N ALA A 280 -11.73 -14.00 -1.33
CA ALA A 280 -10.86 -12.92 -1.77
C ALA A 280 -9.49 -13.48 -2.17
N LEU A 281 -8.77 -12.72 -2.99
CA LEU A 281 -7.35 -12.98 -3.17
C LEU A 281 -6.61 -12.68 -1.88
N VAL A 282 -5.65 -13.54 -1.58
CA VAL A 282 -4.79 -13.46 -0.42
C VAL A 282 -3.31 -13.42 -0.82
N ARG A 283 -2.51 -12.67 -0.05
CA ARG A 283 -1.08 -12.48 -0.30
C ARG A 283 -0.30 -12.76 0.97
N HIS A 284 0.78 -13.51 0.85
CA HIS A 284 1.68 -13.76 1.96
C HIS A 284 2.49 -12.49 2.28
N ILE A 285 2.41 -12.03 3.53
CA ILE A 285 3.14 -10.84 4.01
C ILE A 285 4.45 -11.24 4.69
N PRO A 286 5.47 -10.36 4.67
CA PRO A 286 6.77 -10.73 5.18
C PRO A 286 6.85 -10.53 6.68
N ILE A 287 6.44 -11.54 7.45
CA ILE A 287 6.46 -11.52 8.91
C ILE A 287 6.71 -12.92 9.47
N ALA A 288 7.42 -12.97 10.59
CA ALA A 288 7.76 -14.15 11.36
C ALA A 288 7.64 -13.82 12.87
N PRO A 289 7.48 -14.81 13.76
CA PRO A 289 7.40 -14.59 15.21
C PRO A 289 8.56 -13.76 15.78
N ASP A 290 9.75 -13.87 15.20
CA ASP A 290 10.98 -13.22 15.58
C ASP A 290 11.40 -12.05 14.65
N THR A 291 10.49 -11.53 13.81
CA THR A 291 10.78 -10.44 12.85
C THR A 291 11.57 -9.27 13.44
N TYR A 292 11.28 -8.90 14.69
CA TYR A 292 11.82 -7.71 15.34
C TYR A 292 12.96 -7.99 16.33
N HIS A 293 13.49 -9.22 16.38
CA HIS A 293 14.46 -9.60 17.41
C HIS A 293 15.73 -8.71 17.41
N ASN A 294 16.17 -8.27 16.22
CA ASN A 294 17.36 -7.44 16.03
C ASN A 294 17.25 -6.01 16.57
N TRP A 295 16.04 -5.54 16.89
CA TRP A 295 15.87 -4.23 17.50
C TRP A 295 16.29 -4.21 18.98
N ASN A 296 16.56 -5.37 19.60
CA ASN A 296 16.94 -5.47 21.02
C ASN A 296 15.90 -4.82 21.97
N GLY A 297 14.63 -4.80 21.57
CA GLY A 297 13.52 -4.36 22.40
C GLY A 297 12.97 -5.48 23.26
N SER A 298 12.18 -5.11 24.27
CA SER A 298 11.54 -6.05 25.20
C SER A 298 10.22 -6.65 24.69
N ILE A 299 9.70 -6.14 23.57
CA ILE A 299 8.40 -6.52 23.02
C ILE A 299 8.59 -7.52 21.89
N SER A 300 7.94 -8.69 22.00
CA SER A 300 7.92 -9.74 20.98
C SER A 300 6.50 -10.03 20.49
N LEU A 301 6.39 -10.77 19.39
CA LEU A 301 5.10 -11.16 18.80
C LEU A 301 4.46 -12.35 19.54
N THR A 302 4.18 -12.16 20.83
CA THR A 302 3.69 -13.21 21.75
C THR A 302 2.33 -13.81 21.37
N THR A 303 1.54 -13.10 20.56
CA THR A 303 0.24 -13.55 20.05
C THR A 303 0.25 -13.56 18.53
N PHE A 304 1.32 -14.12 17.95
CA PHE A 304 1.57 -14.10 16.51
C PHE A 304 0.35 -14.55 15.71
N ASP A 305 -0.32 -15.61 16.10
CA ASP A 305 -1.46 -16.21 15.39
C ASP A 305 -2.78 -15.42 15.45
N ASN A 306 -2.84 -14.29 16.17
CA ASN A 306 -4.04 -13.42 16.19
C ASN A 306 -4.39 -12.77 14.84
N ALA A 307 -3.54 -12.93 13.81
CA ALA A 307 -3.87 -12.45 12.48
C ALA A 307 -3.23 -13.32 11.37
N PRO A 308 -3.90 -13.53 10.23
CA PRO A 308 -3.34 -14.32 9.12
C PRO A 308 -2.01 -13.79 8.58
N THR A 309 -1.06 -14.63 8.16
CA THR A 309 0.10 -14.21 7.36
C THR A 309 -0.27 -14.11 5.87
N TRP A 310 -1.27 -14.87 5.43
CA TRP A 310 -1.94 -14.68 4.14
C TRP A 310 -3.08 -13.65 4.29
N LYS A 311 -2.82 -12.42 3.87
CA LYS A 311 -3.71 -11.25 4.06
C LYS A 311 -4.59 -10.99 2.85
N TYR A 312 -5.78 -10.45 3.07
CA TYR A 312 -6.66 -9.93 2.03
C TYR A 312 -5.89 -8.91 1.17
N THR A 313 -5.91 -9.09 -0.15
CA THR A 313 -5.15 -8.27 -1.09
C THR A 313 -6.04 -7.69 -2.19
N THR A 314 -5.64 -6.53 -2.68
CA THR A 314 -6.17 -5.86 -3.88
C THR A 314 -5.01 -5.67 -4.85
N PRO A 315 -4.61 -6.72 -5.61
CA PRO A 315 -3.55 -6.59 -6.59
C PRO A 315 -3.86 -5.50 -7.61
N HIS A 316 -2.83 -4.77 -8.03
CA HIS A 316 -2.96 -3.67 -8.99
C HIS A 316 -2.51 -4.14 -10.37
N ASN A 317 -3.12 -5.18 -10.92
CA ASN A 317 -2.70 -5.78 -12.19
C ASN A 317 -3.92 -6.25 -13.00
N ILE A 318 -5.00 -5.49 -12.93
CA ILE A 318 -6.31 -5.82 -13.47
C ILE A 318 -6.24 -6.04 -14.98
N GLN A 319 -6.88 -7.12 -15.44
CA GLN A 319 -7.14 -7.44 -16.84
C GLN A 319 -8.62 -7.68 -17.07
N ARG A 320 -9.08 -7.37 -18.29
CA ARG A 320 -10.43 -7.75 -18.72
C ARG A 320 -10.58 -9.28 -18.80
N TRP A 321 -9.55 -9.95 -19.33
CA TRP A 321 -9.48 -11.40 -19.48
C TRP A 321 -8.16 -11.91 -18.94
N THR A 322 -8.22 -12.78 -17.95
CA THR A 322 -7.07 -13.37 -17.25
C THR A 322 -6.89 -14.83 -17.66
N PHE A 323 -5.86 -15.49 -17.16
CA PHE A 323 -5.69 -16.93 -17.35
C PHE A 323 -6.86 -17.75 -16.77
N LEU A 324 -7.65 -17.21 -15.83
CA LEU A 324 -8.82 -17.89 -15.25
C LEU A 324 -10.12 -17.65 -16.00
N THR A 325 -10.22 -16.56 -16.76
CA THR A 325 -11.47 -16.11 -17.40
C THR A 325 -11.41 -16.15 -18.93
N ASP A 326 -10.25 -16.44 -19.50
CA ASP A 326 -10.11 -16.70 -20.93
C ASP A 326 -10.69 -18.07 -21.26
N THR A 327 -11.82 -18.08 -21.97
CA THR A 327 -12.55 -19.29 -22.38
C THR A 327 -12.11 -19.81 -23.75
N SER A 328 -11.06 -19.23 -24.35
CA SER A 328 -10.59 -19.64 -25.67
C SER A 328 -10.15 -21.10 -25.64
N GLY A 329 -10.88 -21.96 -26.34
CA GLY A 329 -10.59 -23.39 -26.40
C GLY A 329 -11.10 -24.21 -25.21
N THR A 330 -11.91 -23.64 -24.30
CA THR A 330 -12.55 -24.39 -23.22
C THR A 330 -13.93 -24.93 -23.64
N ALA A 331 -14.36 -26.02 -23.00
CA ALA A 331 -15.66 -26.65 -23.23
C ALA A 331 -16.83 -25.89 -22.57
N TRP A 332 -16.55 -25.14 -21.50
CA TRP A 332 -17.50 -24.31 -20.78
C TRP A 332 -16.77 -23.16 -20.06
N CYS A 333 -17.50 -22.14 -19.62
CA CYS A 333 -16.90 -20.90 -19.12
C CYS A 333 -16.05 -21.08 -17.85
N GLY A 334 -16.46 -21.94 -16.92
CA GLY A 334 -15.73 -22.13 -15.66
C GLY A 334 -14.60 -23.16 -15.71
N GLN A 335 -14.33 -23.80 -16.86
CA GLN A 335 -13.39 -24.91 -16.94
C GLN A 335 -12.02 -24.54 -16.33
N THR A 336 -11.42 -23.42 -16.74
CA THR A 336 -10.09 -23.02 -16.30
C THR A 336 -10.02 -22.64 -14.82
N CYS A 337 -11.14 -22.30 -14.19
CA CYS A 337 -11.18 -21.95 -12.77
C CYS A 337 -11.51 -23.18 -11.91
N HIS A 338 -12.57 -23.90 -12.28
CA HIS A 338 -13.11 -24.99 -11.48
C HIS A 338 -12.29 -26.28 -11.58
N ASP A 339 -11.60 -26.51 -12.69
CA ASP A 339 -10.69 -27.66 -12.83
C ASP A 339 -9.33 -27.40 -12.16
N SER A 340 -9.02 -26.12 -11.83
CA SER A 340 -7.76 -25.68 -11.21
C SER A 340 -7.89 -25.32 -9.74
N HIS A 341 -9.01 -25.64 -9.08
CA HIS A 341 -9.25 -25.31 -7.66
C HIS A 341 -8.09 -25.71 -6.75
N ASP A 342 -7.51 -26.89 -6.97
CA ASP A 342 -6.41 -27.37 -6.16
C ASP A 342 -5.14 -26.52 -6.24
N GLU A 343 -4.95 -25.78 -7.33
CA GLU A 343 -3.78 -24.93 -7.55
C GLU A 343 -4.03 -23.50 -7.04
N ILE A 344 -5.25 -22.99 -7.20
CA ILE A 344 -5.57 -21.58 -6.93
C ILE A 344 -6.21 -21.33 -5.58
N LEU A 345 -6.81 -22.32 -4.92
CA LEU A 345 -7.31 -22.16 -3.56
C LEU A 345 -6.16 -22.22 -2.55
N LEU A 346 -6.24 -21.41 -1.49
CA LEU A 346 -5.28 -21.44 -0.39
C LEU A 346 -5.58 -22.62 0.53
N LYS A 347 -4.67 -23.60 0.55
CA LYS A 347 -4.72 -24.78 1.40
C LYS A 347 -3.62 -24.76 2.45
N ARG A 348 -3.75 -25.58 3.48
CA ARG A 348 -2.70 -25.76 4.51
C ARG A 348 -1.37 -26.19 3.92
N SER A 349 -1.40 -27.01 2.87
CA SER A 349 -0.21 -27.47 2.16
C SER A 349 0.55 -26.37 1.41
N ASP A 350 -0.05 -25.19 1.22
CA ASP A 350 0.61 -24.05 0.57
C ASP A 350 1.46 -23.21 1.54
N VAL A 351 1.41 -23.50 2.85
CA VAL A 351 2.25 -22.82 3.83
C VAL A 351 3.61 -23.51 3.90
N ASP A 352 4.62 -22.81 3.39
CA ASP A 352 6.03 -23.18 3.52
C ASP A 352 6.72 -22.13 4.40
N SER A 353 7.04 -22.51 5.63
CA SER A 353 7.60 -21.60 6.63
C SER A 353 8.44 -22.34 7.65
N THR A 354 9.50 -21.69 8.13
CA THR A 354 10.26 -22.14 9.31
C THR A 354 9.42 -22.12 10.58
N TYR A 355 8.34 -21.33 10.59
CA TYR A 355 7.37 -21.19 11.67
C TYR A 355 6.03 -21.84 11.30
N LEU A 356 6.09 -23.03 10.70
CA LEU A 356 4.95 -23.71 10.11
C LEU A 356 3.73 -23.79 11.05
N ASP A 357 3.92 -24.24 12.29
CA ASP A 357 2.82 -24.41 13.23
C ASP A 357 2.14 -23.08 13.60
N ASP A 358 2.94 -22.02 13.79
CA ASP A 358 2.44 -20.67 14.07
C ASP A 358 1.68 -20.09 12.87
N GLU A 359 2.20 -20.28 11.66
CA GLU A 359 1.54 -19.83 10.45
C GLU A 359 0.27 -20.62 10.12
N LEU A 360 0.27 -21.93 10.32
CA LEU A 360 -0.94 -22.74 10.14
C LEU A 360 -2.04 -22.30 11.10
N ARG A 361 -1.73 -22.03 12.37
CA ARG A 361 -2.70 -21.46 13.32
C ARG A 361 -3.17 -20.07 12.88
N ALA A 362 -2.24 -19.20 12.50
CA ALA A 362 -2.55 -17.83 12.09
C ALA A 362 -3.51 -17.78 10.89
N ASN A 363 -3.34 -18.72 9.95
CA ASN A 363 -4.07 -18.76 8.68
C ASN A 363 -5.35 -19.61 8.71
N GLU A 364 -5.72 -20.17 9.87
CA GLU A 364 -6.99 -20.89 10.04
C GLU A 364 -8.21 -20.16 9.44
N PRO A 365 -8.37 -18.82 9.63
CA PRO A 365 -9.53 -18.11 9.09
C PRO A 365 -9.55 -17.96 7.56
N VAL A 366 -8.43 -18.24 6.86
CA VAL A 366 -8.28 -17.98 5.43
C VAL A 366 -8.15 -19.23 4.57
N PHE A 367 -7.83 -20.39 5.15
CA PHE A 367 -7.76 -21.65 4.43
C PHE A 367 -9.12 -22.10 3.89
N THR A 368 -9.09 -22.82 2.77
CA THR A 368 -10.28 -23.36 2.12
C THR A 368 -10.56 -24.84 2.41
N ASP A 369 -9.60 -25.54 3.01
CA ASP A 369 -9.64 -26.98 3.34
C ASP A 369 -9.92 -27.29 4.82
#